data_AF-A0A564Q5B2-F1
#
_entry.id   AF-A0A564Q5B2-F1
#
_cell.length_a   1.000
_cell.length_b   1.000
_cell.length_c   1.000
_cell.angle_alpha   90.00
_cell.angle_beta   90.00
_cell.angle_gamma   90.00
#
_symmetry.space_group_name_H-M   'P 1'
#
loop_
_entity.id
_entity.type
_entity.pdbx_description
1 polymer ?
#
loop_
_entity_poly.entity_id
_entity_poly.type
_entity_poly.pdbx_seq_one_letter_code
_entity_poly.pdbx_strand_id
1 'polypeptide(L)'
;MLLIPELKRLSIDLDIITEDEDIALFDTFDKIIQEGLFKKWEEDKRPTEHKIPKSHFKFYYISSMENREAYVLLDIVKMPPPFSETIEKPIILPLFEVEKEVKVPIPSVNSFVGDKLSAFAPTTIGIPYGKGKSMEILKQLFDLGILFEYITDLKEISQSYKKIAEIEATYRNMNLPAYEFLRDSIQASFLISQLDFRGSIENDYTRELRDGIRRIRSHIIGGSYSFSRAKEDASKVACLAFLIKDGRLDMDIGGLKQNRGDVERIKDVLLPGEFDILNKLKAISPGSFYLWAVATGVIQDGENEQSRI
;
A
#
# COMPACT_ATOMS: atom_id res chain seq x y z
N MET A 1 -3.17 11.01 -3.39
CA MET A 1 -1.91 10.72 -2.68
C MET A 1 -0.89 11.75 -3.15
N LEU A 2 -0.35 12.57 -2.25
CA LEU A 2 0.53 13.70 -2.61
C LEU A 2 1.87 13.25 -3.23
N LEU A 3 2.27 12.00 -2.98
CA LEU A 3 3.53 11.43 -3.44
C LEU A 3 3.65 11.31 -4.96
N ILE A 4 2.54 11.13 -5.66
CA ILE A 4 2.51 10.94 -7.11
C ILE A 4 1.85 12.14 -7.81
N PRO A 5 2.22 12.46 -9.06
CA PRO A 5 1.66 13.62 -9.77
C PRO A 5 0.16 13.49 -10.06
N GLU A 6 -0.31 12.26 -10.24
CA GLU A 6 -1.68 11.99 -10.68
C GLU A 6 -2.58 11.59 -9.52
N LEU A 7 -3.77 12.18 -9.47
CA LEU A 7 -4.80 11.75 -8.53
C LEU A 7 -5.48 10.47 -9.06
N LYS A 8 -5.18 9.32 -8.42
CA LYS A 8 -5.70 8.01 -8.84
C LYS A 8 -6.95 7.55 -8.06
N ARG A 9 -7.05 7.92 -6.78
CA ARG A 9 -8.22 7.67 -5.93
C ARG A 9 -8.35 8.76 -4.88
N LEU A 10 -9.56 8.95 -4.37
CA LEU A 10 -9.82 9.84 -3.25
C LEU A 10 -9.57 9.12 -1.92
N SER A 11 -8.99 9.83 -0.96
CA SER A 11 -8.84 9.44 0.44
C SER A 11 -9.30 10.63 1.25
N ILE A 12 -10.13 10.38 2.27
CA ILE A 12 -10.79 11.44 3.06
C ILE A 12 -10.26 11.53 4.49
N ASP A 13 -9.48 10.53 4.92
CA ASP A 13 -8.86 10.47 6.23
C ASP A 13 -7.47 11.12 6.16
N LEU A 14 -7.11 11.84 7.22
CA LEU A 14 -5.78 12.41 7.43
C LEU A 14 -5.08 11.63 8.55
N ASP A 15 -3.94 11.00 8.23
CA ASP A 15 -3.11 10.30 9.21
C ASP A 15 -1.84 11.12 9.48
N ILE A 16 -1.53 11.35 10.76
CA ILE A 16 -0.34 12.07 11.22
C ILE A 16 0.44 11.19 12.21
N ILE A 17 1.76 11.20 12.08
CA ILE A 17 2.68 10.62 13.08
C ILE A 17 3.44 11.79 13.70
N THR A 18 3.42 11.91 15.03
CA THR A 18 4.11 12.99 15.74
C THR A 18 4.53 12.55 17.14
N GLU A 19 5.57 13.18 17.68
CA GLU A 19 6.00 13.05 19.08
C GLU A 19 5.49 14.21 19.95
N ASP A 20 4.78 15.18 19.36
CA ASP A 20 4.26 16.33 20.08
C ASP A 20 3.34 15.91 21.22
N GLU A 21 3.33 16.68 22.30
CA GLU A 21 2.42 16.46 23.42
C GLU A 21 0.98 16.81 23.06
N ASP A 22 0.02 16.15 23.70
CA ASP A 22 -1.42 16.38 23.45
C ASP A 22 -1.83 17.84 23.69
N ILE A 23 -1.25 18.51 24.69
CA ILE A 23 -1.53 19.92 24.98
C ILE A 23 -1.19 20.81 23.78
N ALA A 24 -0.01 20.62 23.17
CA ALA A 24 0.40 21.39 22.00
C ALA A 24 -0.47 21.13 20.77
N LEU A 25 -0.95 19.88 20.61
CA LEU A 25 -1.90 19.53 19.55
C LEU A 25 -3.25 20.19 19.77
N PHE A 26 -3.81 20.12 20.98
CA PHE A 26 -5.12 20.70 21.28
C PHE A 26 -5.10 22.23 21.15
N ASP A 27 -4.02 22.88 21.59
CA ASP A 27 -3.81 24.32 21.36
C ASP A 27 -3.80 24.66 19.86
N THR A 28 -3.20 23.79 19.03
CA THR A 28 -3.23 23.93 17.57
C THR A 28 -4.64 23.72 17.00
N PHE A 29 -5.38 22.73 17.50
CA PHE A 29 -6.75 22.46 17.06
C PHE A 29 -7.67 23.64 17.36
N ASP A 30 -7.55 24.23 18.55
CA ASP A 30 -8.35 25.40 18.94
C ASP A 30 -8.04 26.62 18.05
N LYS A 31 -6.78 26.83 17.66
CA LYS A 31 -6.41 27.87 16.68
C LYS A 31 -7.05 27.61 15.31
N ILE A 32 -7.06 26.35 14.85
CA ILE A 32 -7.73 25.97 13.59
C ILE A 32 -9.23 26.27 13.64
N ILE A 33 -9.90 26.05 14.78
CA ILE A 33 -11.32 26.43 14.94
C ILE A 33 -11.51 27.95 14.87
N GLN A 34 -10.58 28.73 15.44
CA GLN A 34 -10.64 30.20 15.41
C GLN A 34 -10.51 30.80 14.00
N GLU A 35 -9.90 30.09 13.05
CA GLU A 35 -9.86 30.49 11.63
C GLU A 35 -11.23 30.39 10.93
N GLY A 36 -12.20 29.69 11.53
CA GLY A 36 -13.62 29.79 11.20
C GLY A 36 -14.15 28.79 10.15
N LEU A 37 -13.27 28.05 9.47
CA LEU A 37 -13.67 26.98 8.54
C LEU A 37 -14.31 25.79 9.28
N PHE A 38 -13.63 25.33 10.34
CA PHE A 38 -14.15 24.29 11.22
C PHE A 38 -14.92 24.90 12.39
N LYS A 39 -16.00 24.23 12.82
CA LYS A 39 -16.89 24.70 13.90
C LYS A 39 -16.50 24.17 15.27
N LYS A 40 -16.01 22.93 15.31
CA LYS A 40 -15.55 22.25 16.52
C LYS A 40 -14.66 21.06 16.13
N TRP A 41 -13.87 20.60 17.08
CA TRP A 41 -13.24 19.29 17.02
C TRP A 41 -13.74 18.43 18.19
N GLU A 42 -13.79 17.11 17.99
CA GLU A 42 -14.07 16.16 19.07
C GLU A 42 -13.10 14.97 18.99
N GLU A 43 -12.70 14.44 20.15
CA GLU A 43 -12.02 13.16 20.21
C GLU A 43 -13.03 12.03 20.05
N ASP A 44 -12.85 11.18 19.04
CA ASP A 44 -13.65 10.01 18.76
C ASP A 44 -13.06 8.80 19.52
N LYS A 45 -13.43 8.68 20.79
CA LYS A 45 -12.90 7.62 21.67
C LYS A 45 -13.38 6.25 21.20
N ARG A 46 -12.45 5.43 20.72
CA ARG A 46 -12.71 4.05 20.26
C ARG A 46 -12.09 3.06 21.24
N PRO A 47 -12.77 1.92 21.52
CA PRO A 47 -12.13 0.83 22.23
C PRO A 47 -10.93 0.34 21.43
N THR A 48 -9.74 0.44 21.99
CA THR A 48 -8.52 -0.08 21.37
C THR A 48 -8.30 -1.52 21.84
N GLU A 49 -8.40 -2.48 20.92
CA GLU A 49 -8.04 -3.89 21.20
C GLU A 49 -6.53 -4.05 21.42
N HIS A 50 -5.72 -3.10 20.93
CA HIS A 50 -4.26 -3.13 20.93
C HIS A 50 -3.65 -1.87 21.53
N LYS A 51 -2.44 -1.99 22.08
CA LYS A 51 -1.65 -0.89 22.69
C LYS A 51 -1.06 0.07 21.65
N ILE A 52 -1.79 0.37 20.58
CA ILE A 52 -1.36 1.36 19.60
C ILE A 52 -1.62 2.74 20.23
N PRO A 53 -0.62 3.63 20.33
CA PRO A 53 -0.79 4.98 20.87
C PRO A 53 -1.45 5.87 19.80
N LYS A 54 -2.68 5.50 19.41
CA LYS A 54 -3.45 6.13 18.35
C LYS A 54 -4.68 6.83 18.91
N SER A 55 -4.85 8.09 18.53
CA SER A 55 -6.02 8.91 18.86
C SER A 55 -6.76 9.27 17.57
N HIS A 56 -8.09 9.36 17.67
CA HIS A 56 -8.96 9.70 16.55
C HIS A 56 -9.71 10.98 16.86
N PHE A 57 -9.75 11.91 15.91
CA PHE A 57 -10.42 13.20 16.05
C PHE A 57 -11.33 13.45 14.85
N LYS A 58 -12.44 14.13 15.08
CA LYS A 58 -13.30 14.66 14.02
C LYS A 58 -13.28 16.17 14.04
N PHE A 59 -13.06 16.78 12.88
CA PHE A 59 -13.18 18.22 12.68
C PHE A 59 -14.45 18.52 11.89
N TYR A 60 -15.41 19.16 12.54
CA TYR A 60 -16.73 19.41 11.99
C TYR A 60 -16.79 20.70 11.19
N TYR A 61 -17.45 20.66 10.03
CA TYR A 61 -17.67 21.82 9.17
C TYR A 61 -19.05 21.73 8.50
N ILE A 62 -19.53 22.84 7.93
CA ILE A 62 -20.74 22.84 7.11
C ILE A 62 -20.34 22.64 5.66
N SER A 63 -20.73 21.52 5.06
CA SER A 63 -20.48 21.24 3.65
C SER A 63 -21.26 22.24 2.78
N SER A 64 -20.56 23.00 1.95
CA SER A 64 -21.19 23.91 0.97
C SER A 64 -21.97 23.18 -0.12
N MET A 65 -21.58 21.93 -0.41
CA MET A 65 -22.22 21.09 -1.42
C MET A 65 -23.50 20.44 -0.90
N GLU A 66 -23.47 19.93 0.32
CA GLU A 66 -24.60 19.18 0.91
C GLU A 66 -25.47 20.02 1.84
N ASN A 67 -25.03 21.25 2.16
CA ASN A 67 -25.66 22.17 3.10
C ASN A 67 -26.03 21.52 4.44
N ARG A 68 -25.14 20.64 4.94
CA ARG A 68 -25.27 19.93 6.22
C ARG A 68 -23.93 19.85 6.93
N GLU A 69 -23.97 19.57 8.23
CA GLU A 69 -22.77 19.29 9.01
C GLU A 69 -22.11 17.99 8.51
N ALA A 70 -20.81 18.07 8.27
CA ALA A 70 -19.93 16.97 7.90
C ALA A 70 -18.66 17.05 8.76
N TYR A 71 -17.76 16.07 8.63
CA TYR A 71 -16.49 16.09 9.34
C TYR A 71 -15.34 15.51 8.52
N VAL A 72 -14.13 15.94 8.85
CA VAL A 72 -12.87 15.31 8.44
C VAL A 72 -12.35 14.47 9.60
N LEU A 73 -11.88 13.25 9.31
CA LEU A 73 -11.22 12.39 10.29
C LEU A 73 -9.73 12.67 10.32
N LEU A 74 -9.21 12.90 11.52
CA LEU A 74 -7.80 13.03 11.82
C LEU A 74 -7.37 11.90 12.77
N ASP A 75 -6.48 11.06 12.29
CA ASP A 75 -5.90 9.95 13.00
C ASP A 75 -4.45 10.30 13.37
N ILE A 76 -4.11 10.26 14.66
CA ILE A 76 -2.77 10.61 15.15
C ILE A 76 -2.14 9.42 15.84
N VAL A 77 -0.94 9.03 15.42
CA VAL A 77 -0.12 8.03 16.10
C VAL A 77 1.04 8.73 16.80
N LYS A 78 1.16 8.54 18.12
CA LYS A 78 2.18 9.18 18.95
C LYS A 78 3.47 8.36 18.99
N MET A 79 4.37 8.64 18.06
CA MET A 79 5.68 8.00 17.98
C MET A 79 6.62 8.75 17.03
N PRO A 80 7.93 8.50 17.08
CA PRO A 80 8.85 8.95 16.04
C PRO A 80 8.46 8.36 14.67
N PRO A 81 8.55 9.12 13.57
CA PRO A 81 8.29 8.61 12.23
C PRO A 81 9.18 7.39 11.91
N PRO A 82 8.61 6.20 11.60
CA PRO A 82 9.39 4.97 11.39
C PRO A 82 10.00 4.86 9.99
N PHE A 83 9.93 5.92 9.20
CA PHE A 83 10.38 5.97 7.82
C PHE A 83 11.91 6.10 7.74
N SER A 84 12.54 5.45 6.75
CA SER A 84 13.97 5.63 6.50
C SER A 84 14.27 7.02 5.92
N GLU A 85 13.38 7.56 5.09
CA GLU A 85 13.54 8.87 4.48
C GLU A 85 12.21 9.63 4.43
N THR A 86 12.29 10.93 4.69
CA THR A 86 11.18 11.89 4.54
C THR A 86 11.57 13.00 3.58
N ILE A 87 10.61 13.48 2.82
CA ILE A 87 10.77 14.59 1.88
C ILE A 87 9.79 15.73 2.23
N GLU A 88 10.20 16.95 1.94
CA GLU A 88 9.31 18.12 1.99
C GLU A 88 8.51 18.22 0.69
N LYS A 89 7.17 18.19 0.79
CA LYS A 89 6.31 18.30 -0.39
C LYS A 89 5.26 19.40 -0.23
N PRO A 90 5.11 20.29 -1.23
CA PRO A 90 4.05 21.28 -1.19
C PRO A 90 2.69 20.59 -1.37
N ILE A 91 1.68 21.06 -0.64
CA ILE A 91 0.29 20.59 -0.75
C ILE A 91 -0.33 21.22 -2.01
N ILE A 92 0.01 20.66 -3.17
CA ILE A 92 -0.51 21.10 -4.47
C ILE A 92 -1.17 19.89 -5.15
N LEU A 93 -2.46 20.00 -5.43
CA LEU A 93 -3.25 18.96 -6.09
C LEU A 93 -4.15 19.60 -7.15
N PRO A 94 -4.50 18.87 -8.23
CA PRO A 94 -5.40 19.38 -9.28
C PRO A 94 -6.87 19.51 -8.81
N LEU A 95 -7.13 19.45 -7.50
CA LEU A 95 -8.46 19.52 -6.90
C LEU A 95 -8.81 20.92 -6.40
N PHE A 96 -7.83 21.76 -6.10
CA PHE A 96 -8.03 23.09 -5.51
C PHE A 96 -6.90 24.03 -5.87
N GLU A 97 -7.21 25.33 -5.86
CA GLU A 97 -6.22 26.39 -5.99
C GLU A 97 -5.58 26.68 -4.64
N VAL A 98 -4.30 27.05 -4.65
CA VAL A 98 -3.49 27.28 -3.45
C VAL A 98 -3.10 28.75 -3.40
N GLU A 99 -3.59 29.49 -2.40
CA GLU A 99 -3.24 30.91 -2.20
C GLU A 99 -1.83 31.08 -1.62
N LYS A 100 -1.41 30.14 -0.76
CA LYS A 100 -0.08 30.12 -0.13
C LYS A 100 0.48 28.71 -0.16
N GLU A 101 1.70 28.58 -0.67
CA GLU A 101 2.40 27.30 -0.65
C GLU A 101 2.70 26.87 0.80
N VAL A 102 2.13 25.74 1.19
CA VAL A 102 2.42 25.05 2.46
C VAL A 102 3.14 23.76 2.10
N LYS A 103 4.33 23.57 2.69
CA LYS A 103 5.11 22.33 2.59
C LYS A 103 4.91 21.50 3.84
N VAL A 104 4.86 20.19 3.65
CA VAL A 104 4.74 19.23 4.75
C VAL A 104 5.78 18.12 4.59
N PRO A 105 6.37 17.65 5.70
CA PRO A 105 7.19 16.46 5.70
C PRO A 105 6.29 15.24 5.49
N ILE A 106 6.63 14.43 4.49
CA ILE A 106 5.96 13.15 4.22
C ILE A 106 7.02 12.07 3.99
N PRO A 107 6.72 10.77 4.18
CA PRO A 107 7.64 9.71 3.78
C PRO A 107 8.02 9.84 2.30
N SER A 108 9.22 9.41 1.93
CA SER A 108 9.56 9.21 0.52
C SER A 108 8.61 8.18 -0.14
N VAL A 109 8.60 8.08 -1.46
CA VAL A 109 7.84 7.03 -2.18
C VAL A 109 8.24 5.64 -1.71
N ASN A 110 9.54 5.37 -1.58
CA ASN A 110 10.08 4.08 -1.18
C ASN A 110 9.72 3.76 0.29
N SER A 111 9.92 4.73 1.19
CA SER A 111 9.54 4.58 2.60
C SER A 111 8.04 4.33 2.78
N PHE A 112 7.20 5.04 2.01
CA PHE A 112 5.74 4.86 2.03
C PHE A 112 5.29 3.50 1.45
N VAL A 113 6.02 2.96 0.48
CA VAL A 113 5.78 1.59 0.00
C VAL A 113 6.05 0.56 1.10
N GLY A 114 7.10 0.75 1.90
CA GLY A 114 7.38 -0.11 3.06
C GLY A 114 6.22 -0.14 4.06
N ASP A 115 5.66 1.03 4.37
CA ASP A 115 4.47 1.17 5.22
C ASP A 115 3.25 0.44 4.63
N LYS A 116 2.91 0.74 3.39
CA LYS A 116 1.77 0.14 2.68
C LYS A 116 1.88 -1.37 2.56
N LEU A 117 3.09 -1.89 2.34
CA LEU A 117 3.35 -3.32 2.25
C LEU A 117 3.09 -4.01 3.59
N SER A 118 3.46 -3.39 4.71
CA SER A 118 3.17 -3.92 6.05
C SER A 118 1.66 -3.99 6.34
N ALA A 119 0.90 -3.02 5.83
CA ALA A 119 -0.57 -3.02 5.93
C ALA A 119 -1.23 -4.09 5.04
N PHE A 120 -0.55 -4.55 3.99
CA PHE A 120 -1.01 -5.61 3.07
C PHE A 120 -0.50 -7.01 3.50
N ALA A 121 -0.76 -7.37 4.75
CA ALA A 121 -0.44 -8.68 5.32
C ALA A 121 -1.65 -9.19 6.15
N PRO A 122 -2.71 -9.69 5.49
CA PRO A 122 -4.04 -9.83 6.09
C PRO A 122 -4.23 -11.03 7.05
N THR A 123 -3.23 -11.89 7.22
CA THR A 123 -3.25 -12.98 8.22
C THR A 123 -2.26 -12.74 9.37
N THR A 124 -1.47 -11.66 9.31
CA THR A 124 -0.43 -11.31 10.27
C THR A 124 -0.57 -9.87 10.77
N ILE A 125 0.30 -8.96 10.33
CA ILE A 125 0.42 -7.58 10.86
C ILE A 125 -0.43 -6.55 10.12
N GLY A 126 -1.00 -6.90 8.98
CA GLY A 126 -1.76 -5.97 8.15
C GLY A 126 -3.23 -5.85 8.53
N ILE A 127 -4.04 -5.48 7.55
CA ILE A 127 -5.49 -5.36 7.67
C ILE A 127 -6.11 -6.76 7.62
N PRO A 128 -6.73 -7.26 8.71
CA PRO A 128 -7.11 -8.66 8.82
C PRO A 128 -8.29 -9.05 7.94
N TYR A 129 -8.24 -10.27 7.39
CA TYR A 129 -9.42 -10.95 6.84
C TYR A 129 -10.52 -11.14 7.88
N GLY A 130 -11.76 -11.31 7.42
CA GLY A 130 -12.92 -11.65 8.25
C GLY A 130 -13.44 -10.52 9.14
N LYS A 131 -12.92 -9.29 8.98
CA LYS A 131 -13.33 -8.10 9.75
C LYS A 131 -14.20 -7.13 8.95
N GLY A 132 -14.69 -7.54 7.78
CA GLY A 132 -15.47 -6.68 6.89
C GLY A 132 -14.65 -5.56 6.23
N LYS A 133 -13.31 -5.68 6.28
CA LYS A 133 -12.32 -4.71 5.81
C LYS A 133 -11.77 -5.04 4.41
N SER A 134 -12.54 -5.79 3.62
CA SER A 134 -12.17 -6.22 2.27
C SER A 134 -11.75 -5.05 1.39
N MET A 135 -12.47 -3.93 1.46
CA MET A 135 -12.16 -2.73 0.69
C MET A 135 -10.86 -2.07 1.15
N GLU A 136 -10.59 -2.05 2.45
CA GLU A 136 -9.38 -1.47 3.03
C GLU A 136 -8.14 -2.29 2.68
N ILE A 137 -8.24 -3.63 2.64
CA ILE A 137 -7.18 -4.52 2.12
C ILE A 137 -6.88 -4.15 0.66
N LEU A 138 -7.93 -4.05 -0.17
CA LEU A 138 -7.74 -3.75 -1.59
C LEU A 138 -7.28 -2.31 -1.86
N LYS A 139 -7.57 -1.35 -0.97
CA LYS A 139 -6.97 -0.01 -1.03
C LYS A 139 -5.45 -0.08 -0.91
N GLN A 140 -4.91 -0.97 -0.07
CA GLN A 140 -3.45 -1.15 0.04
C GLN A 140 -2.88 -1.74 -1.25
N LEU A 141 -3.51 -2.78 -1.81
CA LEU A 141 -3.09 -3.38 -3.08
C LEU A 141 -3.05 -2.34 -4.20
N PHE A 142 -4.12 -1.55 -4.34
CA PHE A 142 -4.24 -0.53 -5.36
C PHE A 142 -3.15 0.56 -5.22
N ASP A 143 -2.95 1.05 -4.00
CA ASP A 143 -1.89 2.04 -3.71
C ASP A 143 -0.51 1.48 -4.04
N LEU A 144 -0.20 0.25 -3.61
CA LEU A 144 1.07 -0.42 -3.91
C LEU A 144 1.28 -0.64 -5.41
N GLY A 145 0.22 -1.04 -6.14
CA GLY A 145 0.27 -1.23 -7.59
C GLY A 145 0.64 0.05 -8.35
N ILE A 146 0.16 1.20 -7.87
CA ILE A 146 0.53 2.52 -8.41
C ILE A 146 1.96 2.90 -8.00
N LEU A 147 2.26 2.81 -6.70
CA LEU A 147 3.54 3.22 -6.14
C LEU A 147 4.70 2.41 -6.73
N PHE A 148 4.47 1.14 -7.09
CA PHE A 148 5.45 0.31 -7.77
C PHE A 148 6.02 0.99 -9.01
N GLU A 149 5.25 1.78 -9.76
CA GLU A 149 5.78 2.46 -10.95
C GLU A 149 6.77 3.59 -10.58
N TYR A 150 6.73 4.08 -9.34
CA TYR A 150 7.55 5.21 -8.86
C TYR A 150 8.70 4.81 -7.92
N ILE A 151 8.76 3.57 -7.45
CA ILE A 151 9.88 3.13 -6.60
C ILE A 151 11.22 3.16 -7.35
N THR A 152 12.28 3.43 -6.60
CA THR A 152 13.65 3.53 -7.11
C THR A 152 14.68 2.79 -6.25
N ASP A 153 14.37 2.54 -4.97
CA ASP A 153 15.34 1.96 -4.02
C ASP A 153 14.70 0.86 -3.16
N LEU A 154 15.06 -0.40 -3.44
CA LEU A 154 14.61 -1.56 -2.66
C LEU A 154 15.22 -1.63 -1.25
N LYS A 155 16.42 -1.08 -1.04
CA LYS A 155 17.07 -1.06 0.27
C LYS A 155 16.30 -0.15 1.21
N GLU A 156 15.92 1.02 0.73
CA GLU A 156 15.10 1.96 1.50
C GLU A 156 13.73 1.37 1.86
N ILE A 157 13.05 0.72 0.90
CA ILE A 157 11.78 0.02 1.15
C ILE A 157 11.99 -1.07 2.21
N SER A 158 13.02 -1.90 2.07
CA SER A 158 13.32 -3.00 3.00
C SER A 158 13.57 -2.50 4.42
N GLN A 159 14.31 -1.41 4.57
CA GLN A 159 14.59 -0.81 5.89
C GLN A 159 13.32 -0.24 6.54
N SER A 160 12.53 0.54 5.79
CA SER A 160 11.28 1.11 6.30
C SER A 160 10.28 0.01 6.65
N TYR A 161 10.12 -0.99 5.77
CA TYR A 161 9.26 -2.14 6.00
C TYR A 161 9.64 -2.87 7.29
N LYS A 162 10.93 -3.19 7.52
CA LYS A 162 11.36 -3.90 8.72
C LYS A 162 11.02 -3.15 10.01
N LYS A 163 11.34 -1.84 10.06
CA LYS A 163 11.02 -0.99 11.21
C LYS A 163 9.52 -0.99 11.51
N ILE A 164 8.71 -0.72 10.48
CA ILE A 164 7.25 -0.63 10.62
C ILE A 164 6.66 -1.99 10.99
N ALA A 165 7.11 -3.07 10.36
CA ALA A 165 6.65 -4.42 10.65
C ALA A 165 6.95 -4.86 12.09
N GLU A 166 8.11 -4.48 12.65
CA GLU A 166 8.46 -4.72 14.05
C GLU A 166 7.54 -3.96 15.01
N ILE A 167 7.21 -2.71 14.69
CA ILE A 167 6.25 -1.89 15.45
C ILE A 167 4.85 -2.52 15.41
N GLU A 168 4.35 -2.86 14.22
CA GLU A 168 3.01 -3.46 14.03
C GLU A 168 2.91 -4.86 14.69
N ALA A 169 3.98 -5.65 14.65
CA ALA A 169 4.07 -6.93 15.33
C ALA A 169 4.01 -6.76 16.86
N THR A 170 4.73 -5.76 17.39
CA THR A 170 4.70 -5.42 18.82
C THR A 170 3.28 -5.07 19.28
N TYR A 171 2.56 -4.25 18.52
CA TYR A 171 1.17 -3.90 18.85
C TYR A 171 0.21 -5.09 18.86
N ARG A 172 0.48 -6.12 18.04
CA ARG A 172 -0.30 -7.35 17.97
C ARG A 172 0.22 -8.47 18.87
N ASN A 173 1.25 -8.21 19.68
CA ASN A 173 1.96 -9.22 20.48
C ASN A 173 2.41 -10.43 19.63
N MET A 174 2.82 -10.18 18.39
CA MET A 174 3.36 -11.21 17.50
C MET A 174 4.87 -11.24 17.62
N ASN A 175 5.41 -12.43 17.89
CA ASN A 175 6.85 -12.69 17.89
C ASN A 175 7.23 -13.56 16.69
N LEU A 176 7.10 -12.98 15.50
CA LEU A 176 7.46 -13.61 14.23
C LEU A 176 8.48 -12.74 13.48
N PRO A 177 9.40 -13.35 12.73
CA PRO A 177 10.36 -12.59 11.94
C PRO A 177 9.68 -11.92 10.74
N ALA A 178 10.20 -10.76 10.30
CA ALA A 178 9.62 -9.94 9.25
C ALA A 178 9.36 -10.65 7.91
N TYR A 179 10.10 -11.72 7.62
CA TYR A 179 9.91 -12.52 6.41
C TYR A 179 8.59 -13.31 6.41
N GLU A 180 8.02 -13.65 7.57
CA GLU A 180 6.71 -14.30 7.68
C GLU A 180 5.58 -13.34 7.28
N PHE A 181 5.72 -12.06 7.64
CA PHE A 181 4.77 -11.03 7.22
C PHE A 181 4.83 -10.78 5.70
N LEU A 182 6.03 -10.87 5.10
CA LEU A 182 6.16 -10.81 3.63
C LEU A 182 5.56 -12.05 2.95
N ARG A 183 5.68 -13.24 3.57
CA ARG A 183 5.01 -14.46 3.07
C ARG A 183 3.50 -14.29 3.04
N ASP A 184 2.92 -13.61 4.02
CA ASP A 184 1.50 -13.29 4.05
C ASP A 184 1.11 -12.34 2.89
N SER A 185 1.87 -11.27 2.65
CA SER A 185 1.67 -10.40 1.47
C SER A 185 1.78 -11.16 0.14
N ILE A 186 2.75 -12.08 0.03
CA ILE A 186 2.93 -12.96 -1.12
C ILE A 186 1.72 -13.87 -1.29
N GLN A 187 1.23 -14.48 -0.21
CA GLN A 187 0.09 -15.38 -0.23
C GLN A 187 -1.19 -14.64 -0.64
N ALA A 188 -1.45 -13.46 -0.08
CA ALA A 188 -2.58 -12.62 -0.49
C ALA A 188 -2.49 -12.27 -1.98
N SER A 189 -1.30 -11.89 -2.45
CA SER A 189 -1.07 -11.61 -3.87
C SER A 189 -1.30 -12.83 -4.76
N PHE A 190 -0.80 -14.01 -4.36
CA PHE A 190 -1.01 -15.27 -5.05
C PHE A 190 -2.49 -15.61 -5.19
N LEU A 191 -3.25 -15.50 -4.10
CA LEU A 191 -4.70 -15.73 -4.08
C LEU A 191 -5.42 -14.81 -5.09
N ILE A 192 -5.02 -13.54 -5.19
CA ILE A 192 -5.58 -12.58 -6.16
C ILE A 192 -5.18 -12.95 -7.60
N SER A 193 -3.90 -13.23 -7.84
CA SER A 193 -3.35 -13.55 -9.16
C SER A 193 -4.02 -14.78 -9.80
N GLN A 194 -4.41 -15.77 -8.99
CA GLN A 194 -5.05 -16.98 -9.48
C GLN A 194 -6.57 -16.89 -9.64
N LEU A 195 -7.24 -15.83 -9.16
CA LEU A 195 -8.70 -15.73 -9.14
C LEU A 195 -9.31 -16.07 -10.51
N ASP A 196 -10.40 -16.84 -10.51
CA ASP A 196 -11.18 -17.19 -11.69
C ASP A 196 -10.44 -18.04 -12.74
N PHE A 197 -9.26 -18.57 -12.41
CA PHE A 197 -8.65 -19.65 -13.18
C PHE A 197 -9.28 -21.00 -12.82
N ARG A 198 -9.43 -21.89 -13.81
CA ARG A 198 -9.88 -23.27 -13.53
C ARG A 198 -8.94 -23.96 -12.53
N GLY A 199 -9.46 -24.42 -11.40
CA GLY A 199 -8.64 -25.03 -10.34
C GLY A 199 -8.06 -24.02 -9.35
N SER A 200 -8.52 -22.77 -9.35
CA SER A 200 -8.15 -21.79 -8.34
C SER A 200 -8.65 -22.18 -6.95
N ILE A 201 -7.95 -21.70 -5.92
CA ILE A 201 -8.34 -21.84 -4.53
C ILE A 201 -9.64 -21.08 -4.27
N GLU A 202 -10.64 -21.79 -3.74
CA GLU A 202 -11.93 -21.22 -3.35
C GLU A 202 -12.11 -21.37 -1.83
N ASN A 203 -12.02 -20.24 -1.11
CA ASN A 203 -12.18 -20.19 0.34
C ASN A 203 -12.71 -18.82 0.78
N ASP A 204 -12.81 -18.58 2.09
CA ASP A 204 -13.28 -17.29 2.62
C ASP A 204 -12.38 -16.12 2.20
N TYR A 205 -11.06 -16.32 2.17
CA TYR A 205 -10.12 -15.27 1.75
C TYR A 205 -10.33 -14.88 0.29
N THR A 206 -10.46 -15.83 -0.64
CA THR A 206 -10.71 -15.51 -2.05
C THR A 206 -12.10 -14.92 -2.28
N ARG A 207 -13.10 -15.26 -1.46
CA ARG A 207 -14.40 -14.57 -1.46
C ARG A 207 -14.27 -13.11 -1.01
N GLU A 208 -13.55 -12.85 0.08
CA GLU A 208 -13.35 -11.51 0.62
C GLU A 208 -12.53 -10.62 -0.33
N LEU A 209 -11.49 -11.17 -0.94
CA LEU A 209 -10.69 -10.47 -1.96
C LEU A 209 -11.54 -10.09 -3.19
N ARG A 210 -12.41 -11.00 -3.66
CA ARG A 210 -13.36 -10.70 -4.76
C ARG A 210 -14.34 -9.58 -4.39
N ASP A 211 -14.84 -9.58 -3.16
CA ASP A 211 -15.68 -8.50 -2.65
C ASP A 211 -14.94 -7.16 -2.64
N GLY A 212 -13.73 -7.12 -2.09
CA GLY A 212 -12.91 -5.91 -2.06
C GLY A 212 -12.63 -5.32 -3.45
N ILE A 213 -12.31 -6.18 -4.44
CA ILE A 213 -12.06 -5.75 -5.83
C ILE A 213 -13.30 -5.10 -6.44
N ARG A 214 -14.50 -5.57 -6.08
CA ARG A 214 -15.76 -4.98 -6.55
C ARG A 214 -16.05 -3.65 -5.85
N ARG A 215 -15.85 -3.58 -4.53
CA ARG A 215 -16.20 -2.42 -3.69
C ARG A 215 -15.27 -1.22 -3.91
N ILE A 216 -13.98 -1.45 -4.16
CA ILE A 216 -13.02 -0.35 -4.32
C ILE A 216 -13.32 0.55 -5.55
N ARG A 217 -14.07 0.06 -6.55
CA ARG A 217 -14.41 0.80 -7.78
C ARG A 217 -14.99 2.19 -7.52
N SER A 218 -15.84 2.35 -6.50
CA SER A 218 -16.46 3.63 -6.17
C SER A 218 -15.51 4.68 -5.60
N HIS A 219 -14.28 4.29 -5.25
CA HIS A 219 -13.27 5.17 -4.66
C HIS A 219 -12.17 5.55 -5.66
N ILE A 220 -12.12 4.88 -6.82
CA ILE A 220 -11.10 5.08 -7.85
C ILE A 220 -11.59 6.13 -8.84
N ILE A 221 -10.71 7.07 -9.19
CA ILE A 221 -11.02 8.12 -10.15
C ILE A 221 -11.16 7.49 -11.53
N GLY A 222 -12.27 7.78 -12.21
CA GLY A 222 -12.67 7.11 -13.46
C GLY A 222 -13.37 5.76 -13.27
N GLY A 223 -13.63 5.32 -12.03
CA GLY A 223 -14.56 4.24 -11.71
C GLY A 223 -14.19 2.83 -12.20
N SER A 224 -12.97 2.60 -12.68
CA SER A 224 -12.56 1.34 -13.30
C SER A 224 -11.48 0.60 -12.50
N TYR A 225 -11.86 -0.55 -11.92
CA TYR A 225 -10.92 -1.52 -11.36
C TYR A 225 -11.42 -2.94 -11.62
N SER A 226 -10.73 -3.63 -12.53
CA SER A 226 -11.08 -4.96 -12.98
C SER A 226 -10.28 -6.02 -12.23
N PHE A 227 -10.75 -7.27 -12.28
CA PHE A 227 -9.96 -8.41 -11.81
C PHE A 227 -8.60 -8.50 -12.52
N SER A 228 -8.55 -8.15 -13.81
CA SER A 228 -7.27 -8.11 -14.55
C SER A 228 -6.29 -7.10 -13.95
N ARG A 229 -6.74 -5.89 -13.59
CA ARG A 229 -5.89 -4.89 -12.92
C ARG A 229 -5.47 -5.34 -11.53
N ALA A 230 -6.38 -5.94 -10.76
CA ALA A 230 -6.04 -6.49 -9.45
C ALA A 230 -4.97 -7.59 -9.54
N LYS A 231 -5.02 -8.45 -10.56
CA LYS A 231 -3.98 -9.45 -10.83
C LYS A 231 -2.63 -8.82 -11.17
N GLU A 232 -2.64 -7.73 -11.94
CA GLU A 232 -1.43 -6.97 -12.28
C GLU A 232 -0.80 -6.35 -11.02
N ASP A 233 -1.60 -5.62 -10.22
CA ASP A 233 -1.15 -5.01 -8.98
C ASP A 233 -0.64 -6.07 -7.99
N ALA A 234 -1.35 -7.20 -7.87
CA ALA A 234 -0.92 -8.32 -7.02
C ALA A 234 0.42 -8.91 -7.49
N SER A 235 0.66 -8.99 -8.79
CA SER A 235 1.93 -9.49 -9.32
C SER A 235 3.09 -8.53 -9.02
N LYS A 236 2.85 -7.22 -9.03
CA LYS A 236 3.82 -6.20 -8.60
C LYS A 236 4.13 -6.33 -7.11
N VAL A 237 3.11 -6.45 -6.27
CA VAL A 237 3.26 -6.61 -4.82
C VAL A 237 3.97 -7.91 -4.47
N ALA A 238 3.60 -9.03 -5.10
CA ALA A 238 4.29 -10.30 -4.93
C ALA A 238 5.78 -10.19 -5.27
N CYS A 239 6.11 -9.61 -6.44
CA CYS A 239 7.50 -9.43 -6.87
C CYS A 239 8.29 -8.60 -5.85
N LEU A 240 7.74 -7.46 -5.42
CA LEU A 240 8.38 -6.61 -4.41
C LEU A 240 8.60 -7.36 -3.10
N ALA A 241 7.57 -8.06 -2.60
CA ALA A 241 7.64 -8.80 -1.35
C ALA A 241 8.67 -9.93 -1.42
N PHE A 242 8.75 -10.66 -2.53
CA PHE A 242 9.78 -11.69 -2.76
C PHE A 242 11.20 -11.10 -2.76
N LEU A 243 11.43 -10.01 -3.50
CA LEU A 243 12.75 -9.37 -3.57
C LEU A 243 13.23 -8.92 -2.17
N ILE A 244 12.35 -8.32 -1.39
CA ILE A 244 12.67 -7.89 -0.01
C ILE A 244 12.90 -9.10 0.90
N LYS A 245 12.03 -10.11 0.82
CA LYS A 245 12.08 -11.33 1.64
C LYS A 245 13.37 -12.10 1.42
N ASP A 246 13.82 -12.20 0.17
CA ASP A 246 15.02 -12.95 -0.23
C ASP A 246 16.30 -12.11 -0.15
N GLY A 247 16.21 -10.83 0.24
CA GLY A 247 17.36 -9.93 0.28
C GLY A 247 17.93 -9.57 -1.09
N ARG A 248 17.17 -9.73 -2.18
CA ARG A 248 17.54 -9.35 -3.55
C ARG A 248 17.35 -7.84 -3.77
N LEU A 249 18.05 -7.04 -2.96
CA LEU A 249 17.86 -5.59 -2.89
C LEU A 249 18.67 -4.81 -3.93
N ASP A 250 19.58 -5.47 -4.65
CA ASP A 250 20.39 -4.89 -5.73
C ASP A 250 19.76 -5.08 -7.13
N MET A 251 18.51 -5.57 -7.19
CA MET A 251 17.74 -5.71 -8.43
C MET A 251 17.60 -4.36 -9.15
N ASP A 252 17.86 -4.34 -10.46
CA ASP A 252 17.61 -3.17 -11.31
C ASP A 252 16.09 -2.98 -11.49
N ILE A 253 15.51 -2.10 -10.67
CA ILE A 253 14.10 -1.74 -10.73
C ILE A 253 13.70 -1.09 -12.07
N GLY A 254 14.62 -0.35 -12.70
CA GLY A 254 14.38 0.26 -14.00
C GLY A 254 14.22 -0.81 -15.08
N GLY A 255 15.18 -1.72 -15.16
CA GLY A 255 15.14 -2.90 -16.04
C GLY A 255 13.94 -3.78 -15.78
N LEU A 256 13.62 -4.09 -14.52
CA LEU A 256 12.45 -4.87 -14.12
C LEU A 256 11.15 -4.29 -14.70
N LYS A 257 10.97 -2.96 -14.63
CA LYS A 257 9.78 -2.29 -15.16
C LYS A 257 9.72 -2.34 -16.68
N GLN A 258 10.86 -2.14 -17.35
CA GLN A 258 10.95 -2.13 -18.82
C GLN A 258 10.72 -3.53 -19.42
N ASN A 259 11.34 -4.56 -18.83
CA ASN A 259 11.31 -5.93 -19.32
C ASN A 259 9.95 -6.62 -19.15
N ARG A 260 9.04 -6.05 -18.35
CA ARG A 260 7.67 -6.53 -18.15
C ARG A 260 6.87 -6.66 -19.46
N GLY A 261 7.22 -5.88 -20.48
CA GLY A 261 6.57 -5.94 -21.80
C GLY A 261 7.16 -6.97 -22.76
N ASP A 262 8.30 -7.58 -22.43
CA ASP A 262 9.01 -8.49 -23.33
C ASP A 262 8.47 -9.92 -23.24
N VAL A 263 7.66 -10.27 -24.24
CA VAL A 263 7.00 -11.59 -24.31
C VAL A 263 7.98 -12.70 -24.70
N GLU A 264 9.07 -12.40 -25.41
CA GLU A 264 10.03 -13.43 -25.81
C GLU A 264 10.78 -13.98 -24.59
N ARG A 265 11.10 -13.13 -23.62
CA ARG A 265 11.73 -13.51 -22.35
C ARG A 265 10.97 -14.54 -21.53
N ILE A 266 9.64 -14.63 -21.71
CA ILE A 266 8.78 -15.53 -20.93
C ILE A 266 8.29 -16.75 -21.72
N LYS A 267 8.66 -16.88 -23.01
CA LYS A 267 8.11 -17.88 -23.92
C LYS A 267 8.26 -19.30 -23.38
N ASP A 268 9.47 -19.70 -23.03
CA ASP A 268 9.81 -21.05 -22.56
C ASP A 268 9.91 -21.17 -21.03
N VAL A 269 9.45 -20.15 -20.31
CA VAL A 269 9.51 -20.07 -18.84
C VAL A 269 8.29 -20.72 -18.20
N LEU A 270 8.47 -21.55 -17.17
CA LEU A 270 7.34 -22.11 -16.40
C LEU A 270 7.55 -21.84 -14.91
N LEU A 271 6.48 -21.40 -14.24
CA LEU A 271 6.45 -21.23 -12.80
C LEU A 271 6.32 -22.62 -12.13
N PRO A 272 7.20 -22.96 -11.18
CA PRO A 272 7.20 -24.28 -10.55
C PRO A 272 6.25 -24.35 -9.34
N GLY A 273 5.95 -25.58 -8.91
CA GLY A 273 5.34 -25.87 -7.61
C GLY A 273 3.94 -25.28 -7.45
N GLU A 274 3.69 -24.65 -6.30
CA GLU A 274 2.38 -24.04 -5.97
C GLU A 274 1.99 -22.91 -6.94
N PHE A 275 2.95 -22.31 -7.64
CA PHE A 275 2.72 -21.23 -8.60
C PHE A 275 2.39 -21.71 -10.01
N ASP A 276 2.34 -23.03 -10.28
CA ASP A 276 2.04 -23.57 -11.62
C ASP A 276 0.73 -23.03 -12.20
N ILE A 277 -0.30 -22.85 -11.36
CA ILE A 277 -1.59 -22.28 -11.80
C ILE A 277 -1.45 -20.89 -12.44
N LEU A 278 -0.43 -20.13 -12.04
CA LEU A 278 -0.13 -18.82 -12.57
C LEU A 278 0.52 -18.85 -13.96
N ASN A 279 0.92 -20.02 -14.48
CA ASN A 279 1.34 -20.17 -15.89
C ASN A 279 0.25 -19.68 -16.87
N LYS A 280 -1.02 -19.68 -16.43
CA LYS A 280 -2.15 -19.11 -17.19
C LYS A 280 -2.07 -17.59 -17.37
N LEU A 281 -1.36 -16.87 -16.50
CA LEU A 281 -1.11 -15.43 -16.68
C LEU A 281 -0.34 -15.15 -17.96
N LYS A 282 0.52 -16.07 -18.42
CA LYS A 282 1.34 -15.87 -19.62
C LYS A 282 0.50 -15.48 -20.84
N ALA A 283 -0.70 -16.06 -20.98
CA ALA A 283 -1.59 -15.79 -22.10
C ALA A 283 -2.43 -14.51 -21.95
N ILE A 284 -2.82 -14.15 -20.71
CA ILE A 284 -3.78 -13.05 -20.46
C ILE A 284 -3.13 -11.75 -19.95
N SER A 285 -1.95 -11.87 -19.35
CA SER A 285 -1.17 -10.76 -18.80
C SER A 285 0.31 -11.18 -18.73
N PRO A 286 1.02 -11.17 -19.88
CA PRO A 286 2.45 -11.48 -19.97
C PRO A 286 3.30 -10.77 -18.92
N GLY A 287 3.03 -9.48 -18.68
CA GLY A 287 3.76 -8.71 -17.67
C GLY A 287 3.54 -9.17 -16.23
N SER A 288 2.33 -9.61 -15.89
CA SER A 288 2.07 -10.22 -14.58
C SER A 288 2.83 -11.54 -14.43
N PHE A 289 2.84 -12.36 -15.48
CA PHE A 289 3.61 -13.61 -15.49
C PHE A 289 5.10 -13.36 -15.32
N TYR A 290 5.67 -12.40 -16.06
CA TYR A 290 7.07 -12.01 -15.95
C TYR A 290 7.44 -11.63 -14.51
N LEU A 291 6.62 -10.80 -13.84
CA LEU A 291 6.86 -10.41 -12.45
C LEU A 291 6.87 -11.62 -11.50
N TRP A 292 5.97 -12.59 -11.67
CA TRP A 292 6.00 -13.83 -10.91
C TRP A 292 7.23 -14.70 -11.22
N ALA A 293 7.71 -14.70 -12.47
CA ALA A 293 8.90 -15.44 -12.87
C ALA A 293 10.18 -14.84 -12.25
N VAL A 294 10.29 -13.52 -12.19
CA VAL A 294 11.34 -12.84 -11.43
C VAL A 294 11.18 -13.09 -9.93
N ALA A 295 9.96 -12.98 -9.40
CA ALA A 295 9.67 -13.18 -7.97
C ALA A 295 10.09 -14.58 -7.50
N THR A 296 9.83 -15.61 -8.29
CA THR A 296 10.16 -17.01 -7.96
C THR A 296 11.60 -17.39 -8.32
N GLY A 297 12.39 -16.47 -8.88
CA GLY A 297 13.80 -16.68 -9.24
C GLY A 297 14.01 -17.53 -10.49
N VAL A 298 12.95 -17.78 -11.27
CA VAL A 298 13.04 -18.50 -12.55
C VAL A 298 13.68 -17.62 -13.61
N ILE A 299 13.39 -16.31 -13.59
CA ILE A 299 14.12 -15.30 -14.35
C ILE A 299 15.02 -14.53 -13.39
N GLN A 300 16.31 -14.44 -13.73
CA GLN A 300 17.28 -13.63 -13.01
C GLN A 300 17.56 -12.38 -13.82
N ASP A 301 16.90 -11.27 -13.48
CA ASP A 301 17.30 -9.95 -13.97
C ASP A 301 18.32 -9.39 -12.98
N GLY A 302 19.60 -9.39 -13.36
CA GLY A 302 20.67 -8.95 -12.45
C GLY A 302 22.09 -9.40 -12.77
N GLU A 303 22.32 -10.25 -13.76
CA GLU A 303 23.67 -10.46 -14.31
C GLU A 303 23.84 -9.65 -15.59
N ASN A 304 24.75 -8.69 -15.56
CA ASN A 304 25.20 -7.95 -16.73
C ASN A 304 25.40 -8.89 -17.93
N GLU A 305 24.67 -8.65 -19.02
CA GLU A 305 24.93 -9.24 -20.34
C GLU A 305 26.32 -8.89 -20.93
N GLN A 306 27.17 -8.16 -20.19
CA GLN A 306 28.54 -7.81 -20.58
C GLN A 306 29.60 -8.86 -20.22
N SER A 307 29.23 -10.01 -19.64
CA SER A 307 30.20 -11.10 -19.36
C SER A 307 30.03 -12.33 -20.25
N ARG A 308 29.23 -12.24 -21.33
CA ARG A 308 29.09 -13.28 -22.34
C ARG A 308 29.45 -12.78 -23.75
N ILE A 309 30.66 -12.24 -23.90
CA ILE A 309 31.38 -12.16 -25.19
C ILE A 309 32.85 -12.47 -24.92
#